data_AF-A0A814JUY9-F1
#
_entry.id   AF-A0A814JUY9-F1
#
_cell.length_a   1.000
_cell.length_b   1.000
_cell.length_c   1.000
_cell.angle_alpha   90.00
_cell.angle_beta   90.00
_cell.angle_gamma   90.00
#
_symmetry.space_group_name_H-M   'P 1'
#
loop_
_entity.id
_entity.type
_entity.pdbx_description
1 polymer ?
#
loop_
_entity_poly.entity_id
_entity_poly.type
_entity_poly.pdbx_seq_one_letter_code
_entity_poly.pdbx_strand_id
1 'polypeptide(L)'
;DDARLHDYNVPERVQAFIDAAHDQAHGFATNHIMMTMGRDFQYENANMWFQNLDKLIKYVNAQQTNASDVNVFYSTPSCYLYALNKVGREWTSKTDDFFPLGDTPHGFWTDYFTSRPSLKRYERHANNILQVARQLNALSQINLRSNIFDLSKTSMCSRLDLTS
;
A
#
# COMPACT_ATOMS: atom_id res chain seq x y z
N ASP A 1 7.22 21.37 -23.54
CA ASP A 1 7.77 22.68 -23.20
C ASP A 1 8.32 23.37 -24.43
N ASP A 2 8.34 24.70 -24.36
CA ASP A 2 8.89 25.56 -25.40
C ASP A 2 10.37 25.83 -25.10
N ALA A 3 11.26 25.39 -25.99
CA ALA A 3 12.70 25.58 -25.86
C ALA A 3 13.13 27.05 -25.98
N ARG A 4 12.21 27.94 -26.34
CA ARG A 4 12.44 29.39 -26.48
C ARG A 4 12.17 30.18 -25.19
N LEU A 5 11.68 29.53 -24.15
CA LEU A 5 11.48 30.15 -22.84
C LEU A 5 12.78 30.11 -22.03
N HIS A 6 13.08 31.21 -21.34
CA HIS A 6 14.28 31.34 -20.50
C HIS A 6 14.37 30.29 -19.37
N ASP A 7 13.22 29.79 -18.91
CA ASP A 7 13.14 28.76 -17.86
C ASP A 7 13.11 27.31 -18.41
N TYR A 8 13.54 27.10 -19.65
CA TYR A 8 13.59 25.76 -20.24
C TYR A 8 14.68 24.90 -19.58
N ASN A 9 14.26 23.95 -18.74
CA ASN A 9 15.16 23.09 -17.95
C ASN A 9 15.01 21.58 -18.26
N VAL A 10 14.33 21.23 -19.36
CA VAL A 10 14.06 19.83 -19.69
C VAL A 10 15.33 18.96 -19.79
N PRO A 11 16.43 19.37 -20.48
CA PRO A 11 17.62 18.53 -20.59
C PRO A 11 18.26 18.23 -19.23
N GLU A 12 18.35 19.23 -18.36
CA GLU A 12 18.88 19.09 -17.00
C GLU A 12 18.02 18.14 -16.16
N ARG A 13 16.70 18.31 -16.18
CA ARG A 13 15.77 17.45 -15.43
C ARG A 13 15.75 16.02 -15.90
N VAL A 14 15.87 15.80 -17.21
CA VAL A 14 15.94 14.46 -17.81
C VAL A 14 17.23 13.76 -17.39
N GLN A 15 18.38 14.44 -17.50
CA GLN A 15 19.66 13.84 -17.10
C GLN A 15 19.67 13.52 -15.60
N ALA A 16 19.23 14.46 -14.75
CA ALA A 16 19.15 14.24 -13.31
C ALA A 16 18.22 13.05 -12.94
N PHE A 17 17.14 12.83 -13.69
CA PHE A 17 16.27 11.68 -13.47
C PHE A 17 16.93 10.36 -13.89
N ILE A 18 17.63 10.35 -15.03
CA ILE A 18 18.38 9.17 -15.49
C ILE A 18 19.45 8.82 -14.45
N ASP A 19 20.25 9.79 -14.01
CA ASP A 19 21.28 9.55 -12.99
C ASP A 19 20.67 8.97 -11.69
N ALA A 20 19.57 9.54 -11.21
CA ALA A 20 18.86 9.02 -10.04
C ALA A 20 18.29 7.60 -10.25
N ALA A 21 17.84 7.27 -11.46
CA ALA A 21 17.37 5.93 -11.79
C ALA A 21 18.52 4.90 -11.76
N HIS A 22 19.70 5.26 -12.25
CA HIS A 22 20.89 4.40 -12.21
C HIS A 22 21.38 4.22 -10.78
N ASP A 23 21.47 5.31 -10.00
CA ASP A 23 21.83 5.28 -8.59
C ASP A 23 20.91 4.36 -7.79
N GLN A 24 19.59 4.48 -8.00
CA GLN A 24 18.63 3.60 -7.36
C GLN A 24 18.81 2.15 -7.80
N ALA A 25 18.99 1.89 -9.11
CA ALA A 25 19.12 0.54 -9.67
C ALA A 25 20.27 -0.26 -9.06
N HIS A 26 21.36 0.37 -8.63
CA HIS A 26 22.47 -0.30 -7.93
C HIS A 26 22.03 -1.02 -6.64
N GLY A 27 20.95 -0.59 -5.99
CA GLY A 27 20.40 -1.23 -4.79
C GLY A 27 19.45 -2.40 -5.07
N PHE A 28 19.10 -2.68 -6.33
CA PHE A 28 18.11 -3.69 -6.69
C PHE A 28 18.71 -4.84 -7.49
N ALA A 29 18.07 -6.01 -7.43
CA ALA A 29 18.57 -7.23 -8.05
C ALA A 29 18.11 -7.43 -9.51
N THR A 30 17.30 -6.52 -10.06
CA THR A 30 16.69 -6.64 -11.39
C THR A 30 16.70 -5.29 -12.12
N ASN A 31 16.37 -5.31 -13.41
CA ASN A 31 16.25 -4.11 -14.26
C ASN A 31 14.89 -3.40 -14.07
N HIS A 32 14.16 -3.73 -13.01
CA HIS A 32 12.92 -3.08 -12.64
C HIS A 32 13.11 -2.38 -11.31
N ILE A 33 12.97 -1.06 -11.31
CA ILE A 33 12.92 -0.23 -10.12
C ILE A 33 11.57 0.47 -10.00
N MET A 34 11.17 0.76 -8.76
CA MET A 34 9.95 1.50 -8.47
C MET A 34 10.31 2.87 -7.89
N MET A 35 9.90 3.93 -8.58
CA MET A 35 10.03 5.32 -8.12
C MET A 35 8.74 5.74 -7.41
N THR A 36 8.81 6.01 -6.10
CA THR A 36 7.65 6.46 -5.33
C THR A 36 7.47 7.96 -5.47
N MET A 37 6.69 8.37 -6.48
CA MET A 37 6.42 9.78 -6.78
C MET A 37 5.38 10.35 -5.81
N GLY A 38 5.80 10.79 -4.63
CA GLY A 38 4.93 11.40 -3.63
C GLY A 38 5.62 11.63 -2.29
N ARG A 39 4.97 12.38 -1.40
CA ARG A 39 5.31 12.59 0.02
C ARG A 39 4.05 12.87 0.82
N ASP A 40 4.19 13.08 2.11
CA ASP A 40 3.13 13.48 3.04
C ASP A 40 2.27 14.61 2.44
N PHE A 41 0.97 14.35 2.39
CA PHE A 41 -0.06 15.29 1.94
C PHE A 41 0.19 15.93 0.55
N GLN A 42 0.91 15.24 -0.33
CA GLN A 42 1.04 15.65 -1.74
C GLN A 42 -0.21 15.26 -2.55
N TYR A 43 -0.27 15.75 -3.80
CA TYR A 43 -1.37 15.51 -4.74
C TYR A 43 -2.73 16.18 -4.40
N GLU A 44 -2.78 17.13 -3.46
CA GLU A 44 -3.98 17.98 -3.27
C GLU A 44 -4.41 18.65 -4.59
N ASN A 45 -3.42 19.16 -5.34
CA ASN A 45 -3.57 19.51 -6.75
C ASN A 45 -2.82 18.49 -7.62
N ALA A 46 -3.44 17.33 -7.83
CA ALA A 46 -2.86 16.23 -8.60
C ALA A 46 -2.53 16.61 -10.05
N ASN A 47 -3.29 17.54 -10.65
CA ASN A 47 -3.10 17.92 -12.06
C ASN A 47 -1.69 18.47 -12.32
N MET A 48 -1.15 19.28 -11.40
CA MET A 48 0.21 19.81 -11.52
C MET A 48 1.26 18.69 -11.52
N TRP A 49 1.08 17.67 -10.69
CA TRP A 49 1.98 16.52 -10.62
C TRP A 49 1.93 15.69 -11.90
N PHE A 50 0.73 15.32 -12.36
CA PHE A 50 0.56 14.51 -13.56
C PHE A 50 1.07 15.22 -14.82
N GLN A 51 0.84 16.52 -14.97
CA GLN A 51 1.39 17.28 -16.10
C GLN A 51 2.92 17.22 -16.17
N ASN A 52 3.59 17.30 -15.02
CA ASN A 52 5.06 17.22 -14.97
C ASN A 52 5.56 15.79 -15.17
N LEU A 53 4.85 14.79 -14.64
CA LEU A 53 5.18 13.37 -14.85
C LEU A 53 5.02 12.96 -16.32
N ASP A 54 3.97 13.43 -17.00
CA ASP A 54 3.77 13.18 -18.43
C ASP A 54 4.92 13.75 -19.26
N LYS A 55 5.35 14.98 -18.95
CA LYS A 55 6.53 15.59 -19.59
C LYS A 55 7.79 14.77 -19.32
N LEU A 56 8.01 14.40 -18.06
CA LEU A 56 9.19 13.62 -17.65
C LEU A 56 9.25 12.28 -18.40
N ILE A 57 8.16 11.50 -18.37
CA ILE A 57 8.04 10.22 -19.08
C ILE A 57 8.33 10.42 -20.57
N LYS A 58 7.69 11.42 -21.19
CA LYS A 58 7.87 11.71 -22.62
C LYS A 58 9.33 12.02 -22.96
N TYR A 59 9.97 12.91 -22.21
CA TYR A 59 11.32 13.39 -22.54
C TYR A 59 12.42 12.39 -22.15
N VAL A 60 12.25 11.63 -21.06
CA VAL A 60 13.19 10.56 -20.69
C VAL A 60 13.12 9.42 -21.71
N ASN A 61 11.93 8.94 -22.07
CA ASN A 61 11.81 7.85 -23.04
C ASN A 61 12.28 8.29 -24.44
N ALA A 62 12.18 9.57 -24.78
CA ALA A 62 12.74 10.09 -26.03
C ALA A 62 14.27 9.99 -26.08
N GLN A 63 14.98 9.94 -24.94
CA GLN A 63 16.44 9.75 -24.91
C GLN A 63 16.88 8.32 -25.25
N GLN A 64 15.96 7.36 -25.35
CA GLN A 64 16.28 6.01 -25.80
C GLN A 64 16.84 5.99 -27.22
N THR A 65 16.45 6.96 -28.07
CA THR A 65 17.05 7.14 -29.40
C THR A 65 18.50 7.62 -29.35
N ASN A 66 18.90 8.24 -28.23
CA ASN A 66 20.25 8.71 -27.93
C ASN A 66 21.00 7.74 -27.00
N ALA A 67 20.67 6.45 -27.04
CA ALA A 67 21.31 5.36 -26.31
C ALA A 67 21.08 5.31 -24.78
N SER A 68 20.04 5.98 -24.25
CA SER A 68 19.58 5.71 -22.87
C SER A 68 18.92 4.33 -22.77
N ASP A 69 19.24 3.57 -21.71
CA ASP A 69 18.65 2.27 -21.37
C ASP A 69 17.46 2.38 -20.40
N VAL A 70 17.08 3.59 -20.01
CA VAL A 70 15.97 3.85 -19.09
C VAL A 70 14.63 3.90 -19.83
N ASN A 71 13.63 3.17 -19.33
CA ASN A 71 12.25 3.23 -19.78
C ASN A 71 11.32 3.56 -18.60
N VAL A 72 10.56 4.64 -18.71
CA VAL A 72 9.69 5.17 -17.64
C VAL A 72 8.23 5.07 -18.06
N PHE A 73 7.37 4.67 -17.13
CA PHE A 73 5.93 4.62 -17.33
C PHE A 73 5.19 4.66 -15.99
N TYR A 74 3.93 5.05 -16.01
CA TYR A 74 3.07 4.95 -14.82
C TYR A 74 2.84 3.49 -14.43
N SER A 75 2.99 3.19 -13.15
CA SER A 75 2.82 1.85 -12.62
C SER A 75 2.20 1.89 -11.23
N THR A 76 1.96 0.70 -10.69
CA THR A 76 1.50 0.49 -9.31
C THR A 76 2.42 -0.53 -8.63
N PRO A 77 2.47 -0.56 -7.28
CA PRO A 77 3.25 -1.58 -6.57
C PRO A 77 2.89 -3.02 -6.98
N SER A 78 1.61 -3.28 -7.28
CA SER A 78 1.15 -4.58 -7.78
C SER A 78 1.72 -4.92 -9.16
N CYS A 79 1.71 -3.97 -10.10
CA CYS A 79 2.30 -4.15 -11.44
C CYS A 79 3.82 -4.35 -11.36
N TYR A 80 4.49 -3.63 -10.46
CA TYR A 80 5.92 -3.79 -10.20
C TYR A 80 6.23 -5.20 -9.68
N LEU A 81 5.52 -5.67 -8.64
CA LEU A 81 5.73 -7.00 -8.08
C LEU A 81 5.42 -8.11 -9.09
N TYR A 82 4.41 -7.92 -9.94
CA TYR A 82 4.11 -8.82 -11.06
C TYR A 82 5.27 -8.90 -12.06
N ALA A 83 5.86 -7.76 -12.43
CA ALA A 83 7.04 -7.74 -13.29
C ALA A 83 8.23 -8.46 -12.64
N LEU A 84 8.47 -8.24 -11.34
CA LEU A 84 9.53 -8.95 -10.59
C LEU A 84 9.30 -10.47 -10.54
N ASN A 85 8.07 -10.91 -10.30
CA ASN A 85 7.74 -12.33 -10.28
C ASN A 85 7.99 -13.00 -11.65
N LYS A 86 7.72 -12.30 -12.75
CA LYS A 86 7.99 -12.77 -14.11
C LYS A 86 9.46 -12.96 -14.45
N VAL A 87 10.37 -12.29 -13.73
CA VAL A 87 11.82 -12.47 -13.93
C VAL A 87 12.23 -13.93 -13.63
N GLY A 88 11.46 -14.67 -12.82
CA GLY A 88 11.76 -16.06 -12.48
C GLY A 88 13.04 -16.19 -11.65
N ARG A 89 13.38 -15.15 -10.89
CA ARG A 89 14.58 -15.08 -10.04
C ARG A 89 14.31 -15.70 -8.67
N GLU A 90 15.31 -16.39 -8.13
CA GLU A 90 15.35 -16.82 -6.73
C GLU A 90 15.72 -15.66 -5.80
N TRP A 91 14.98 -15.52 -4.69
CA TRP A 91 15.12 -14.42 -3.72
C TRP A 91 15.66 -14.93 -2.39
N THR A 92 16.40 -14.08 -1.68
CA THR A 92 16.85 -14.39 -0.32
C THR A 92 15.68 -14.40 0.65
N SER A 93 15.67 -15.36 1.58
CA SER A 93 14.67 -15.42 2.65
C SER A 93 15.08 -14.56 3.85
N LYS A 94 14.10 -13.88 4.46
CA LYS A 94 14.23 -13.15 5.74
C LYS A 94 13.08 -13.59 6.64
N THR A 95 13.39 -14.00 7.87
CA THR A 95 12.41 -14.61 8.79
C THR A 95 12.09 -13.75 10.00
N ASP A 96 13.03 -12.92 10.44
CA ASP A 96 12.88 -12.11 11.66
C ASP A 96 12.31 -10.73 11.33
N ASP A 97 12.08 -9.91 12.36
CA ASP A 97 11.58 -8.56 12.20
C ASP A 97 12.66 -7.53 11.80
N PHE A 98 12.25 -6.25 11.80
CA PHE A 98 13.07 -5.08 11.54
C PHE A 98 13.16 -4.15 12.78
N PHE A 99 13.01 -4.68 13.99
CA PHE A 99 13.10 -3.89 15.23
C PHE A 99 14.47 -4.02 15.93
N PRO A 100 14.94 -2.96 16.61
CA PRO A 100 14.43 -1.59 16.61
C PRO A 100 14.83 -0.80 15.34
N LEU A 101 13.97 0.12 14.90
CA LEU A 101 14.33 1.06 13.84
C LEU A 101 15.33 2.09 14.36
N GLY A 102 16.39 2.35 13.59
CA GLY A 102 17.32 3.46 13.82
C GLY A 102 17.65 4.15 12.50
N ASP A 103 17.52 5.47 12.46
CA ASP A 103 17.73 6.29 11.26
C ASP A 103 19.05 7.09 11.31
N THR A 104 19.67 7.20 12.48
CA THR A 104 20.98 7.83 12.70
C THR A 104 21.81 7.02 13.71
N PRO A 105 23.16 7.20 13.80
CA PRO A 105 24.03 6.37 14.66
C PRO A 105 23.63 6.29 16.14
N HIS A 106 22.91 7.30 16.65
CA HIS A 106 22.43 7.36 18.03
C HIS A 106 20.92 7.64 18.14
N GLY A 107 20.17 7.49 17.04
CA GLY A 107 18.73 7.76 16.97
C GLY A 107 17.92 6.48 16.83
N PHE A 108 17.72 5.76 17.93
CA PHE A 108 16.89 4.56 17.94
C PHE A 108 15.46 4.88 18.36
N TRP A 109 14.50 4.39 17.59
CA TRP A 109 13.08 4.68 17.78
C TRP A 109 12.47 3.67 18.77
N THR A 110 12.99 3.62 19.99
CA THR A 110 12.48 2.73 21.05
C THR A 110 11.50 3.43 21.99
N ASP A 111 11.52 4.76 22.05
CA ASP A 111 10.74 5.54 23.02
C ASP A 111 9.23 5.48 22.77
N TYR A 112 8.80 5.26 21.53
CA TYR A 112 7.38 5.14 21.22
C TYR A 112 6.78 3.83 21.77
N PHE A 113 7.60 2.86 22.19
CA PHE A 113 7.14 1.66 22.90
C PHE A 113 6.50 2.01 24.26
N THR A 114 6.95 3.07 24.93
CA THR A 114 6.42 3.51 26.23
C THR A 114 5.70 4.85 26.21
N SER A 115 5.91 5.68 25.19
CA SER A 115 5.25 6.99 25.05
C SER A 115 3.72 6.90 25.14
N ARG A 116 3.08 7.81 25.87
CA ARG A 116 1.61 7.84 26.11
C ARG A 116 1.08 6.51 26.68
N PRO A 117 1.56 6.06 27.85
CA PRO A 117 1.22 4.74 28.41
C PRO A 117 -0.28 4.59 28.75
N SER A 118 -0.95 5.67 29.18
CA SER A 118 -2.39 5.65 29.46
C SER A 118 -3.21 5.32 28.21
N LEU A 119 -2.83 5.86 27.04
CA LEU A 119 -3.50 5.57 25.76
C LEU A 119 -3.27 4.12 25.33
N LYS A 120 -2.02 3.62 25.47
CA LYS A 120 -1.70 2.22 25.19
C LYS A 120 -2.51 1.26 26.07
N ARG A 121 -2.65 1.55 27.36
CA ARG A 121 -3.49 0.78 28.27
C ARG A 121 -4.97 0.84 27.88
N TYR A 122 -5.44 2.02 27.49
CA TYR A 122 -6.83 2.20 27.05
C TYR A 122 -7.17 1.37 25.82
N GLU A 123 -6.28 1.31 24.83
CA GLU A 123 -6.45 0.47 23.62
C GLU A 123 -6.62 -1.01 23.98
N ARG A 124 -5.82 -1.55 24.91
CA ARG A 124 -5.90 -2.96 25.32
C ARG A 124 -7.23 -3.29 25.99
N HIS A 125 -7.71 -2.40 26.87
CA HIS A 125 -9.03 -2.56 27.52
C HIS A 125 -10.17 -2.45 26.52
N ALA A 126 -10.14 -1.44 25.63
CA ALA A 126 -11.16 -1.26 24.61
C ALA A 126 -11.23 -2.45 23.66
N ASN A 127 -10.09 -3.01 23.25
CA ASN A 127 -10.06 -4.22 22.43
C ASN A 127 -10.69 -5.42 23.16
N ASN A 128 -10.41 -5.62 24.46
CA ASN A 128 -11.03 -6.71 25.23
C ASN A 128 -12.57 -6.59 25.26
N ILE A 129 -13.09 -5.39 25.54
CA ILE A 129 -14.54 -5.12 25.54
C ILE A 129 -15.12 -5.38 24.13
N LEU A 130 -14.42 -4.96 23.07
CA LEU A 130 -14.85 -5.21 21.69
C LEU A 130 -14.93 -6.71 21.37
N GLN A 131 -13.97 -7.52 21.82
CA GLN A 131 -14.02 -8.98 21.62
C GLN A 131 -15.20 -9.62 22.35
N VAL A 132 -15.45 -9.21 23.60
CA VAL A 132 -16.62 -9.70 24.36
C VAL A 132 -17.92 -9.31 23.67
N ALA A 133 -18.06 -8.05 23.24
CA ALA A 133 -19.24 -7.59 22.52
C ALA A 133 -19.46 -8.37 21.21
N ARG A 134 -18.39 -8.69 20.46
CA ARG A 134 -18.45 -9.53 19.26
C ARG A 134 -18.91 -10.95 19.57
N GLN A 135 -18.39 -11.57 20.62
CA GLN A 135 -18.79 -12.91 21.04
C GLN A 135 -20.25 -12.95 21.46
N LEU A 136 -20.69 -11.98 22.28
CA LEU A 136 -22.09 -11.86 22.70
C LEU A 136 -23.03 -11.64 21.51
N ASN A 137 -22.64 -10.80 20.54
CA ASN A 137 -23.42 -10.58 19.32
C ASN A 137 -23.49 -11.84 18.44
N ALA A 138 -22.40 -12.60 18.32
CA ALA A 138 -22.41 -13.86 17.58
C ALA A 138 -23.36 -14.88 18.25
N LEU A 139 -23.32 -14.99 19.58
CA LEU A 139 -24.20 -15.88 20.35
C LEU A 139 -25.66 -15.45 20.27
N SER A 140 -25.95 -14.14 20.37
CA SER A 140 -27.32 -13.64 20.25
C SER A 140 -27.90 -13.93 18.87
N GLN A 141 -27.11 -13.79 17.79
CA GLN A 141 -27.55 -14.13 16.44
C GLN A 141 -27.78 -15.63 16.24
N ILE A 142 -27.00 -16.49 16.89
CA ILE A 142 -27.25 -17.95 16.91
C ILE A 142 -28.58 -18.24 17.60
N ASN A 143 -28.83 -17.66 18.77
CA ASN A 143 -30.08 -17.82 19.51
C ASN A 143 -31.30 -17.28 18.74
N LEU A 144 -31.14 -16.15 18.05
CA LEU A 144 -32.21 -15.62 17.19
C LEU A 144 -32.50 -16.55 16.01
N ARG A 145 -31.47 -17.13 15.39
CA ARG A 145 -31.64 -18.11 14.30
C ARG A 145 -32.29 -19.40 14.80
N SER A 146 -31.87 -19.95 15.95
CA SER A 146 -32.49 -21.14 16.51
C SER A 146 -33.96 -20.89 16.86
N ASN A 147 -34.27 -19.74 17.47
CA ASN A 147 -35.64 -19.35 17.78
C ASN A 147 -36.49 -19.15 16.51
N ILE A 148 -35.94 -18.57 15.43
CA ILE A 148 -36.64 -18.46 14.13
C ILE A 148 -36.85 -19.85 13.49
N PHE A 149 -35.85 -20.74 13.55
CA PHE A 149 -36.00 -22.11 13.05
C PHE A 149 -37.04 -22.91 13.84
N ASP A 150 -37.07 -22.79 15.17
CA ASP A 150 -38.07 -23.44 16.00
C ASP A 150 -39.46 -22.86 15.78
N LEU A 151 -39.61 -21.52 15.67
CA LEU A 151 -40.87 -20.89 15.28
C LEU A 151 -41.37 -21.37 13.90
N SER A 152 -40.47 -21.54 12.94
CA SER A 152 -40.82 -22.05 11.60
C SER A 152 -41.25 -23.53 11.62
N LYS A 153 -40.66 -24.37 12.49
CA LYS A 153 -41.07 -25.76 12.68
C LYS A 153 -42.44 -25.86 13.35
N THR A 154 -42.69 -25.05 14.38
CA THR A 154 -43.99 -25.01 15.07
C THR A 154 -45.10 -24.51 14.15
N SER A 155 -44.82 -23.56 13.24
CA SER A 155 -45.80 -23.11 12.24
C SER A 155 -46.01 -24.12 11.09
N MET A 156 -45.02 -24.98 10.79
CA MET A 156 -45.16 -26.03 9.77
C MET A 156 -45.95 -27.24 10.30
N CYS A 157 -45.76 -27.62 11.57
CA CYS A 157 -46.44 -28.78 12.15
C CYS A 157 -47.93 -28.51 12.48
N SER A 158 -48.30 -27.25 12.78
CA SER A 158 -49.68 -26.85 13.04
C SER A 158 -50.56 -26.70 11.78
N ARG A 159 -49.99 -26.87 10.58
CA ARG A 159 -50.72 -26.83 9.30
C ARG A 159 -51.09 -28.21 8.73
N LEU A 160 -50.71 -29.30 9.37
CA LEU A 160 -50.99 -30.67 8.91
C LEU A 160 -52.16 -31.36 9.64
N ASP A 161 -52.73 -30.76 10.70
CA ASP A 161 -53.78 -31.37 11.52
C ASP A 161 -55.21 -30.84 11.23
N LEU A 162 -55.45 -30.13 10.12
CA LEU A 162 -56.76 -29.53 9.79
C LEU A 162 -57.41 -30.03 8.49
N THR A 163 -57.02 -31.21 8.00
CA THR A 163 -57.76 -31.89 6.93
C THR A 163 -58.11 -33.32 7.34
N SER A 164 -59.20 -33.46 8.10
CA SER A 164 -60.07 -34.64 8.11
C SER A 164 -61.52 -34.19 8.22
#